data_AF-A0A0M8ZWX8-F1
#
_entry.id   AF-A0A0M8ZWX8-F1
#
_cell.length_a   1.000
_cell.length_b   1.000
_cell.length_c   1.000
_cell.angle_alpha   90.00
_cell.angle_beta   90.00
_cell.angle_gamma   90.00
#
_symmetry.space_group_name_H-M   'P 1'
#
loop_
_entity.id
_entity.type
_entity.pdbx_description
1 polymer ?
#
loop_
_entity_poly.entity_id
_entity_poly.type
_entity_poly.pdbx_seq_one_letter_code
_entity_poly.pdbx_strand_id
1 'polypeptide(L)'
;MYHLSFLDTLLKFIFTAVRESLKADGELGRIKAEMRTEVIKLLDNSNKENKTKLPKPSLDIVFLNELIREYLDWMGYKYSSTVFISECDLSKQPLDRLLLLQSLGLKESENSTKLPLLCSIIETFKNFKNT
;
A
#
# COMPACT_ATOMS: atom_id res chain seq x y z
N MET A 1 43.28 5.21 -25.11
CA MET A 1 42.32 4.08 -25.10
C MET A 1 42.10 3.53 -23.69
N TYR A 2 43.15 3.15 -22.95
CA TYR A 2 43.05 2.56 -21.59
C TYR A 2 42.40 3.44 -20.50
N HIS A 3 42.60 4.76 -20.56
CA HIS A 3 42.03 5.68 -19.56
C HIS A 3 40.50 5.83 -19.68
N LEU A 4 39.97 5.81 -20.90
CA LEU A 4 38.53 5.90 -21.15
C LEU A 4 37.81 4.60 -20.72
N SER A 5 38.41 3.44 -21.01
CA SER A 5 37.89 2.14 -20.56
C SER A 5 37.93 1.97 -19.03
N PHE A 6 38.93 2.56 -18.37
CA PHE A 6 39.00 2.58 -16.91
C PHE A 6 37.88 3.43 -16.32
N LEU A 7 37.65 4.63 -16.88
CA LEU A 7 36.59 5.53 -16.43
C LEU A 7 35.20 4.94 -16.62
N ASP A 8 34.95 4.26 -17.76
CA ASP A 8 33.69 3.55 -18.02
C ASP A 8 33.47 2.39 -17.03
N THR A 9 34.53 1.65 -16.70
CA THR A 9 34.48 0.56 -15.71
C THR A 9 34.18 1.11 -14.33
N LEU A 10 34.82 2.21 -13.94
CA LEU A 10 34.59 2.88 -12.66
C LEU A 10 33.15 3.40 -12.56
N LEU A 11 32.64 4.03 -13.63
CA LEU A 11 31.26 4.52 -13.67
C LEU A 11 30.25 3.39 -13.53
N LYS A 12 30.47 2.26 -14.23
CA LYS A 12 29.62 1.06 -14.10
C LYS A 12 29.66 0.49 -12.69
N PHE A 13 30.83 0.45 -12.06
CA PHE A 13 30.97 -0.03 -10.69
C PHE A 13 30.20 0.85 -9.70
N ILE A 14 30.40 2.18 -9.77
CA ILE A 14 29.68 3.15 -8.91
C ILE A 14 28.17 3.04 -9.12
N PHE A 15 27.72 2.98 -10.37
CA PHE A 15 26.30 2.83 -10.67
C PHE A 15 25.71 1.53 -10.08
N THR A 16 26.47 0.43 -10.16
CA THR A 16 26.05 -0.86 -9.59
C THR A 16 25.96 -0.78 -8.07
N ALA A 17 26.98 -0.23 -7.41
CA ALA A 17 27.00 -0.07 -5.95
C ALA A 17 25.84 0.80 -5.44
N VAL A 18 25.57 1.94 -6.10
CA VAL A 18 24.43 2.81 -5.76
C VAL A 18 23.11 2.06 -5.96
N ARG A 19 22.95 1.34 -7.07
CA ARG A 19 21.75 0.56 -7.35
C ARG A 19 21.52 -0.53 -6.29
N GLU A 20 22.56 -1.22 -5.86
CA GLU A 20 22.48 -2.27 -4.84
C GLU A 20 22.14 -1.70 -3.46
N SER A 21 22.75 -0.57 -3.07
CA SER A 21 22.41 0.14 -1.83
C SER A 21 20.95 0.59 -1.82
N LEU A 22 20.48 1.25 -2.87
CA LEU A 22 19.07 1.65 -3.00
C LEU A 22 18.11 0.44 -2.99
N LYS A 23 18.55 -0.71 -3.51
CA LYS A 23 17.74 -1.94 -3.48
C LYS A 23 17.67 -2.52 -2.07
N ALA A 24 18.77 -2.54 -1.33
CA ALA A 24 18.84 -3.04 0.03
C ALA A 24 17.96 -2.22 0.98
N ASP A 25 17.96 -0.90 0.82
CA ASP A 25 17.16 0.03 1.64
C ASP A 25 15.68 0.11 1.18
N GLY A 26 15.31 -0.57 0.09
CA GLY A 26 13.95 -0.56 -0.47
C GLY A 26 13.60 0.69 -1.29
N GLU A 27 14.44 1.73 -1.29
CA GLU A 27 14.26 2.98 -2.03
C GLU A 27 14.15 2.78 -3.55
N LEU A 28 14.93 1.84 -4.12
CA LEU A 28 14.83 1.53 -5.55
C LEU A 28 13.44 0.95 -5.91
N GLY A 29 12.84 0.21 -4.97
CA GLY A 29 11.47 -0.30 -5.09
C GLY A 29 10.45 0.84 -5.09
N ARG A 30 10.60 1.79 -4.15
CA ARG A 30 9.77 3.00 -4.06
C ARG A 30 9.81 3.82 -5.33
N ILE A 31 11.00 4.18 -5.80
CA ILE A 31 11.20 4.99 -7.02
C ILE A 31 10.57 4.31 -8.23
N LYS A 32 10.71 2.98 -8.34
CA LYS A 32 10.11 2.21 -9.45
C LYS A 32 8.59 2.17 -9.37
N ALA A 33 8.03 2.07 -8.16
CA ALA A 33 6.58 2.11 -7.94
C ALA A 33 6.02 3.50 -8.28
N GLU A 34 6.64 4.57 -7.78
CA GLU A 34 6.27 5.96 -8.09
C GLU A 34 6.33 6.23 -9.60
N MET A 35 7.40 5.79 -10.28
CA MET A 35 7.50 5.91 -11.73
C MET A 35 6.38 5.16 -12.45
N ARG A 36 6.04 3.93 -12.02
CA ARG A 36 4.91 3.19 -12.58
C ARG A 36 3.60 3.92 -12.37
N THR A 37 3.36 4.45 -11.17
CA THR A 37 2.16 5.23 -10.86
C THR A 37 2.07 6.48 -11.72
N GLU A 38 3.15 7.24 -11.89
CA GLU A 38 3.14 8.43 -12.77
C GLU A 38 2.96 8.07 -14.24
N VAL A 39 3.57 6.99 -14.72
CA VAL A 39 3.33 6.46 -16.07
C VAL A 39 1.86 6.07 -16.26
N ILE A 40 1.27 5.36 -15.29
CA ILE A 40 -0.15 5.00 -15.32
C ILE A 40 -1.02 6.26 -15.32
N LYS A 41 -0.73 7.26 -14.48
CA LYS A 41 -1.48 8.55 -14.46
C LYS A 41 -1.41 9.27 -15.81
N LEU A 42 -0.26 9.29 -16.47
CA LEU A 42 -0.09 9.90 -17.79
C LEU A 42 -0.90 9.15 -18.85
N LEU A 43 -0.86 7.81 -18.84
CA LEU A 43 -1.67 6.98 -19.73
C LEU A 43 -3.18 7.10 -19.43
N ASP A 44 -3.56 7.22 -18.16
CA ASP A 44 -4.94 7.43 -17.71
C ASP A 44 -5.47 8.80 -18.12
N ASN A 45 -4.64 9.85 -18.13
CA ASN A 45 -5.02 11.18 -18.59
C ASN A 45 -5.33 11.20 -20.09
N SER A 46 -4.75 10.29 -20.89
CA SER A 46 -5.18 10.04 -22.27
C SER A 46 -6.43 9.16 -22.40
N ASN A 47 -6.83 8.47 -21.33
CA ASN A 47 -7.97 7.53 -21.25
C ASN A 47 -9.03 7.99 -20.24
N LYS A 48 -9.28 9.31 -20.13
CA LYS A 48 -10.27 9.88 -19.18
C LYS A 48 -11.68 9.29 -19.30
N GLU A 49 -12.04 8.72 -20.46
CA GLU A 49 -13.32 8.04 -20.66
C GLU A 49 -13.49 6.75 -19.82
N ASN A 50 -12.40 6.10 -19.39
CA ASN A 50 -12.45 4.83 -18.66
C ASN A 50 -12.56 4.96 -17.13
N LYS A 51 -12.16 6.08 -16.52
CA LYS A 51 -12.38 6.32 -15.08
C LYS A 51 -13.86 6.50 -14.74
N THR A 52 -14.66 6.93 -15.70
CA THR A 52 -16.12 7.02 -15.61
C THR A 52 -16.85 5.68 -15.49
N LYS A 53 -16.13 4.54 -15.60
CA LYS A 53 -16.72 3.19 -15.55
C LYS A 53 -16.57 2.49 -14.19
N LEU A 54 -15.78 3.01 -13.25
CA LEU A 54 -15.74 2.41 -11.92
C LEU A 54 -16.93 2.92 -11.11
N PRO A 55 -17.83 2.02 -10.65
CA PRO A 55 -18.89 2.42 -9.75
C PRO A 55 -18.28 3.04 -8.50
N LYS A 56 -18.85 4.15 -8.03
CA LYS A 56 -18.43 4.78 -6.78
C LYS A 56 -18.49 3.71 -5.68
N PRO A 57 -17.40 3.48 -4.92
CA PRO A 57 -17.39 2.43 -3.91
C PRO A 57 -18.51 2.70 -2.91
N SER A 58 -19.28 1.66 -2.58
CA SER A 58 -20.24 1.72 -1.49
C SER A 58 -19.51 1.95 -0.16
N LEU A 59 -20.25 2.39 0.86
CA LEU A 59 -19.69 2.62 2.19
C LEU A 59 -18.98 1.37 2.74
N ASP A 60 -19.54 0.18 2.50
CA ASP A 60 -18.97 -1.09 2.93
C ASP A 60 -17.60 -1.38 2.28
N ILE A 61 -17.43 -1.00 1.02
CA ILE A 61 -16.15 -1.14 0.31
C ILE A 61 -15.13 -0.16 0.88
N VAL A 62 -15.55 1.06 1.23
CA VAL A 62 -14.66 2.04 1.90
C VAL A 62 -14.19 1.48 3.25
N PHE A 63 -15.09 0.90 4.05
CA PHE A 63 -14.71 0.27 5.32
C PHE A 63 -13.77 -0.92 5.12
N LEU A 64 -14.02 -1.79 4.13
CA LEU A 64 -13.13 -2.88 3.81
C LEU A 64 -11.73 -2.38 3.43
N ASN A 65 -11.66 -1.35 2.60
CA ASN A 65 -10.40 -0.75 2.18
C ASN A 65 -9.63 -0.15 3.37
N GLU A 66 -10.31 0.49 4.33
CA GLU A 66 -9.67 0.99 5.55
C GLU A 66 -9.16 -0.13 6.46
N LEU A 67 -9.88 -1.25 6.56
CA LEU A 67 -9.40 -2.44 7.28
C LEU A 67 -8.14 -3.03 6.62
N ILE A 68 -8.09 -3.07 5.29
CA ILE A 68 -6.92 -3.51 4.53
C ILE A 68 -5.75 -2.55 4.76
N ARG A 69 -6.00 -1.23 4.68
CA ARG A 69 -5.01 -0.20 4.95
C ARG A 69 -4.40 -0.36 6.34
N GLU A 70 -5.23 -0.51 7.37
CA GLU A 70 -4.80 -0.71 8.75
C GLU A 70 -3.89 -1.94 8.88
N TYR A 71 -4.27 -3.06 8.24
CA TYR A 71 -3.46 -4.28 8.21
C TYR A 71 -2.11 -4.07 7.52
N LEU A 72 -2.09 -3.42 6.34
CA LEU A 72 -0.86 -3.13 5.61
C LEU A 72 0.08 -2.25 6.43
N ASP A 73 -0.47 -1.22 7.10
CA ASP A 73 0.29 -0.30 7.95
C ASP A 73 0.86 -1.04 9.18
N TRP A 74 0.06 -1.88 9.84
CA TRP A 74 0.50 -2.68 10.99
C TRP A 74 1.60 -3.69 10.63
N MET A 75 1.48 -4.36 9.48
CA MET A 75 2.51 -5.29 8.97
C MET A 75 3.79 -4.59 8.49
N GLY A 76 3.78 -3.25 8.38
CA GLY A 76 4.92 -2.47 7.88
C GLY A 76 5.04 -2.44 6.36
N TYR A 77 3.99 -2.80 5.61
CA TYR A 77 3.96 -2.79 4.14
C TYR A 77 3.74 -1.38 3.56
N LYS A 78 4.61 -0.43 3.94
CA LYS A 78 4.47 1.01 3.63
C LYS A 78 4.27 1.32 2.15
N TYR A 79 5.00 0.61 1.27
CA TYR A 79 4.90 0.81 -0.18
C TYR A 79 3.55 0.32 -0.73
N SER A 80 3.13 -0.87 -0.33
CA SER A 80 1.84 -1.43 -0.73
C SER A 80 0.69 -0.55 -0.23
N SER A 81 0.76 -0.07 1.02
CA SER A 81 -0.22 0.86 1.60
C SER A 81 -0.33 2.14 0.76
N THR A 82 0.80 2.74 0.36
CA THR A 82 0.82 3.96 -0.46
C THR A 82 0.17 3.75 -1.83
N VAL A 83 0.53 2.67 -2.52
CA VAL A 83 -0.06 2.34 -3.83
C VAL A 83 -1.54 2.04 -3.70
N PHE A 84 -1.92 1.23 -2.71
CA PHE A 84 -3.31 0.85 -2.43
C PHE A 84 -4.20 2.06 -2.15
N ILE A 85 -3.76 3.00 -1.29
CA ILE A 85 -4.48 4.25 -1.01
C ILE A 85 -4.72 5.04 -2.31
N SER A 86 -3.71 5.12 -3.18
CA SER A 86 -3.83 5.83 -4.47
C SER A 86 -4.74 5.11 -5.47
N GLU A 87 -4.73 3.77 -5.50
CA GLU A 87 -5.55 2.98 -6.42
C GLU A 87 -7.03 2.96 -6.01
N CYS A 88 -7.30 2.92 -4.71
CA CYS A 88 -8.65 2.92 -4.16
C CYS A 88 -9.25 4.33 -4.00
N ASP A 89 -8.51 5.38 -4.35
CA ASP A 89 -8.89 6.79 -4.15
C ASP A 89 -9.28 7.09 -2.68
N LEU A 90 -8.54 6.50 -1.75
CA LEU A 90 -8.76 6.68 -0.30
C LEU A 90 -8.20 8.03 0.17
N SER A 91 -8.79 8.54 1.25
CA SER A 91 -8.22 9.67 1.96
C SER A 91 -6.84 9.33 2.52
N LYS A 92 -5.91 10.27 2.44
CA LYS A 92 -4.60 10.14 3.11
C LYS A 92 -4.74 10.03 4.63
N GLN A 93 -5.80 10.59 5.20
CA GLN A 93 -6.10 10.42 6.62
C GLN A 93 -6.93 9.15 6.82
N PRO A 94 -6.51 8.23 7.71
CA PRO A 94 -7.27 7.03 8.00
C PRO A 94 -8.60 7.36 8.68
N LEU A 95 -9.60 6.52 8.44
CA LEU A 95 -10.86 6.58 9.16
C LEU A 95 -10.65 6.26 10.64
N ASP A 96 -11.49 6.85 11.49
CA ASP A 96 -11.43 6.60 12.92
C ASP A 96 -11.75 5.12 13.21
N ARG A 97 -10.87 4.48 13.97
CA ARG A 97 -10.99 3.08 14.38
C ARG A 97 -12.31 2.82 15.11
N LEU A 98 -12.79 3.79 15.92
CA LEU A 98 -14.06 3.67 16.63
C LEU A 98 -15.25 3.60 15.66
N LEU A 99 -15.22 4.38 14.58
CA LEU A 99 -16.26 4.33 13.54
C LEU A 99 -16.25 3.00 12.79
N LEU A 100 -15.07 2.43 12.51
CA LEU A 100 -14.94 1.11 11.90
C LEU A 100 -15.47 0.00 12.82
N LEU A 101 -15.17 0.07 14.12
CA LEU A 101 -15.71 -0.88 15.10
C LEU A 101 -17.23 -0.82 15.17
N GLN A 102 -17.79 0.39 15.23
CA GLN A 102 -19.23 0.61 15.30
C GLN A 102 -19.93 0.10 14.03
N SER A 103 -19.37 0.34 12.85
CA SER A 103 -19.97 -0.14 11.59
C SER A 103 -19.95 -1.67 11.46
N LEU A 104 -18.96 -2.33 12.06
CA LEU A 104 -18.83 -3.79 12.08
C LEU A 104 -19.60 -4.46 13.24
N GLY A 105 -20.22 -3.68 14.13
CA GLY A 105 -20.90 -4.20 15.32
C GLY A 105 -19.95 -4.84 16.34
N LEU A 106 -18.67 -4.49 16.31
CA LEU A 106 -17.64 -5.01 17.20
C LEU A 106 -17.46 -4.09 18.41
N LYS A 107 -17.19 -4.68 19.58
CA LYS A 107 -16.78 -3.93 20.77
C LYS A 107 -15.26 -3.95 20.88
N GLU A 108 -14.68 -2.83 21.28
CA GLU A 108 -13.26 -2.74 21.61
C GLU A 108 -12.96 -3.70 22.78
N SER A 109 -12.03 -4.61 22.57
CA SER A 109 -11.47 -5.49 23.62
C SER A 109 -10.00 -5.15 23.85
N GLU A 110 -9.46 -5.48 25.02
CA GLU A 110 -8.04 -5.22 25.35
C GLU A 110 -7.03 -5.86 24.36
N ASN A 111 -7.48 -6.85 23.59
CA ASN A 111 -6.69 -7.49 22.52
C ASN A 111 -6.83 -6.77 21.16
N SER A 112 -7.95 -6.07 20.95
CA SER A 112 -8.25 -5.35 19.70
C SER A 112 -7.43 -4.08 19.52
N THR A 113 -6.79 -3.56 20.56
CA THR A 113 -5.91 -2.37 20.48
C THR A 113 -4.49 -2.71 20.01
N LYS A 114 -4.09 -3.99 20.02
CA LYS A 114 -2.74 -4.43 19.65
C LYS A 114 -2.64 -5.02 18.25
N LEU A 115 -3.76 -5.48 17.70
CA LEU A 115 -3.85 -6.18 16.41
C LEU A 115 -4.75 -5.41 15.44
N PRO A 116 -4.55 -5.57 14.12
CA PRO A 116 -5.47 -5.01 13.12
C PRO A 116 -6.90 -5.50 13.33
N LEU A 117 -7.91 -4.65 13.11
CA LEU A 117 -9.31 -5.05 13.25
C LEU A 117 -9.66 -6.26 12.37
N LEU A 118 -9.04 -6.37 11.20
CA LEU A 118 -9.20 -7.51 10.30
C LEU A 118 -8.83 -8.85 10.97
N CYS A 119 -7.83 -8.86 11.86
CA CYS A 119 -7.46 -10.04 12.64
C CYS A 119 -8.55 -10.39 13.67
N SER A 120 -9.11 -9.39 14.36
CA SER A 120 -10.20 -9.60 15.33
C SER A 120 -11.47 -10.15 14.67
N ILE A 121 -11.77 -9.75 13.43
CA ILE A 121 -12.89 -10.32 12.65
C ILE A 121 -12.66 -11.81 12.38
N ILE A 122 -11.44 -12.18 11.95
CA ILE A 122 -11.09 -13.57 11.67
C ILE A 122 -11.19 -14.43 12.93
N GLU A 123 -10.72 -13.93 14.07
CA GLU A 123 -10.83 -14.62 15.36
C GLU A 123 -12.29 -14.81 15.77
N THR A 124 -13.11 -13.76 15.63
CA THR A 124 -14.54 -13.81 15.92
C THR A 124 -15.24 -14.88 15.08
N PHE A 125 -14.94 -14.94 13.79
CA PHE A 125 -15.51 -15.94 12.88
C PHE A 125 -15.05 -17.37 13.20
N LYS A 126 -13.77 -17.56 13.56
CA LYS A 126 -13.25 -18.87 14.00
C LYS A 126 -13.96 -19.35 15.26
N ASN A 127 -14.18 -18.48 16.23
CA ASN A 127 -14.89 -18.81 17.47
C ASN A 127 -16.35 -19.17 17.20
N PHE A 128 -17.03 -18.45 16.30
CA PHE A 128 -18.40 -18.76 15.89
C PHE A 128 -18.51 -20.16 15.28
N LYS A 129 -17.56 -20.57 14.43
CA LYS A 129 -17.57 -21.91 13.80
C LYS A 129 -17.26 -23.06 14.77
N ASN A 130 -16.59 -22.77 15.89
CA ASN A 130 -16.25 -23.76 16.92
C ASN A 130 -17.36 -23.91 17.98
N THR A 131 -18.49 -23.23 17.80
CA THR A 131 -19.70 -23.33 18.62
C THR A 131 -20.79 -24.04 17.84
#